data_AF-A0A5C6VVT1-F1
#
_entry.id   AF-A0A5C6VVT1-F1
#
_cell.length_a   1.000
_cell.length_b   1.000
_cell.length_c   1.000
_cell.angle_alpha   90.00
_cell.angle_beta   90.00
_cell.angle_gamma   90.00
#
_symmetry.space_group_name_H-M   'P 1'
#
loop_
_entity.id
_entity.type
_entity.pdbx_description
1 polymer ?
#
loop_
_entity_poly.entity_id
_entity_poly.type
_entity_poly.pdbx_seq_one_letter_code
_entity_poly.pdbx_strand_id
1 'polypeptide(L)'
;MKTIINWFIAPYQIVRSEWGYFSQIKREESTSKEEEMRIFQLQIFNILLLVVYSVFFVTFFVYIGLIFIVKWYALSGVIVGLVMMKAIKFIQENRYMKRRDAFIKNDSNLIKS
;
A
#
# COMPACT_ATOMS: atom_id res chain seq x y z
N MET A 1 18.30 3.57 12.05
CA MET A 1 17.85 2.18 11.76
C MET A 1 16.35 2.00 11.88
N LYS A 2 15.71 2.27 13.03
CA LYS A 2 14.25 2.12 13.20
C LYS A 2 13.44 2.84 12.12
N THR A 3 13.79 4.08 11.78
CA THR A 3 13.08 4.87 10.74
C THR A 3 13.16 4.26 9.33
N ILE A 4 14.31 3.68 8.96
CA ILE A 4 14.51 3.09 7.64
C ILE A 4 13.73 1.77 7.54
N ILE A 5 13.83 0.91 8.56
CA ILE A 5 13.06 -0.34 8.62
C ILE A 5 11.57 -0.02 8.62
N ASN A 6 11.13 0.94 9.45
CA ASN A 6 9.74 1.42 9.47
C ASN A 6 9.29 1.92 8.10
N TRP A 7 10.16 2.58 7.34
CA TRP A 7 9.83 3.05 6.01
C TRP A 7 9.48 1.89 5.06
N PHE A 8 10.25 0.80 5.10
CA PHE A 8 10.04 -0.38 4.26
C PHE A 8 8.81 -1.19 4.66
N ILE A 9 8.50 -1.28 5.96
CA ILE A 9 7.37 -2.08 6.46
C ILE A 9 6.05 -1.30 6.51
N ALA A 10 6.08 0.04 6.38
CA ALA A 10 4.89 0.89 6.48
C ALA A 10 3.73 0.42 5.58
N PRO A 11 3.93 0.02 4.31
CA PRO A 11 2.85 -0.52 3.47
C PRO A 11 2.14 -1.74 4.08
N TYR A 12 2.89 -2.64 4.72
CA TYR A 12 2.33 -3.81 5.41
C TYR A 12 1.54 -3.41 6.66
N GLN A 13 2.05 -2.43 7.41
CA GLN A 13 1.36 -1.89 8.59
C GLN A 13 0.03 -1.22 8.20
N ILE A 14 0.03 -0.45 7.10
CA ILE A 14 -1.17 0.18 6.54
C ILE A 14 -2.20 -0.89 6.20
N VAL A 15 -1.86 -1.90 5.39
CA VAL A 15 -2.80 -2.96 5.00
C VAL A 15 -3.34 -3.71 6.22
N ARG A 16 -2.51 -3.97 7.23
CA ARG A 16 -2.95 -4.60 8.48
C ARG A 16 -3.94 -3.72 9.25
N SER A 17 -3.68 -2.42 9.36
CA SER A 17 -4.61 -1.48 10.00
C SER A 17 -5.93 -1.37 9.24
N GLU A 18 -5.89 -1.42 7.92
CA GLU A 18 -7.07 -1.39 7.05
C GLU A 18 -7.96 -2.61 7.26
N TRP A 19 -7.37 -3.81 7.41
CA TRP A 19 -8.16 -4.99 7.75
C TRP A 19 -8.89 -4.87 9.08
N GLY A 20 -8.21 -4.31 10.09
CA GLY A 20 -8.85 -4.00 11.38
C GLY A 20 -10.01 -3.04 11.20
N TYR A 21 -9.79 -1.92 10.53
CA TYR A 21 -10.80 -0.89 10.25
C TYR A 21 -12.01 -1.44 9.49
N PHE A 22 -11.79 -2.20 8.42
CA PHE A 22 -12.86 -2.81 7.63
C PHE A 22 -13.65 -3.85 8.42
N SER A 23 -13.00 -4.62 9.28
CA SER A 23 -13.69 -5.57 10.15
C SER A 23 -14.59 -4.86 11.17
N GLN A 24 -14.23 -3.65 11.60
CA GLN A 24 -15.05 -2.83 12.50
C GLN A 24 -16.28 -2.28 11.76
N ILE A 25 -16.10 -1.67 10.59
CA ILE A 25 -17.23 -1.13 9.80
C ILE A 25 -18.23 -2.23 9.44
N LYS A 26 -17.76 -3.41 9.01
CA LYS A 26 -18.66 -4.53 8.67
C LYS A 26 -19.47 -5.06 9.85
N ARG A 27 -19.09 -4.74 11.09
CA ARG A 27 -19.84 -5.11 12.30
C ARG A 27 -20.87 -4.06 12.71
N GLU A 28 -20.84 -2.88 12.10
CA GLU A 28 -21.84 -1.84 12.36
C GLU A 28 -23.19 -2.25 11.74
N GLU A 29 -24.24 -2.17 12.53
CA GLU A 29 -25.60 -2.62 12.14
C GLU A 29 -26.20 -1.79 10.98
N SER A 30 -25.65 -0.59 10.74
CA SER A 30 -26.02 0.32 9.65
C SER A 30 -25.30 0.06 8.32
N THR A 31 -24.36 -0.88 8.26
CA THR A 31 -23.56 -1.12 7.06
C THR A 31 -24.39 -1.84 6.00
N SER A 32 -24.57 -1.21 4.84
CA SER A 32 -25.33 -1.80 3.73
C SER A 32 -24.49 -2.83 2.96
N LYS A 33 -25.17 -3.75 2.25
CA LYS A 33 -24.49 -4.72 1.36
C LYS A 33 -23.61 -4.05 0.30
N GLU A 34 -24.00 -2.87 -0.18
CA GLU A 34 -23.20 -2.10 -1.13
C GLU A 34 -21.90 -1.60 -0.49
N GLU A 35 -21.96 -1.11 0.76
CA GLU A 35 -20.78 -0.70 1.51
C GLU A 35 -19.85 -1.89 1.75
N GLU A 36 -20.38 -3.05 2.12
CA GLU A 36 -19.58 -4.28 2.28
C GLU A 36 -18.86 -4.69 1.00
N MET A 37 -19.52 -4.58 -0.15
CA MET A 37 -18.94 -4.86 -1.45
C MET A 37 -17.83 -3.86 -1.80
N ARG A 38 -18.03 -2.56 -1.55
CA ARG A 38 -16.98 -1.54 -1.74
C ARG A 38 -15.79 -1.77 -0.81
N ILE A 39 -16.04 -2.17 0.44
CA ILE A 39 -14.97 -2.58 1.36
C ILE A 39 -14.20 -3.77 0.81
N PHE A 40 -14.88 -4.78 0.25
CA PHE A 40 -14.19 -5.93 -0.38
C PHE A 40 -13.33 -5.50 -1.57
N GLN A 41 -13.81 -4.59 -2.41
CA GLN A 41 -13.01 -4.01 -3.50
C GLN A 41 -11.74 -3.31 -2.98
N LEU A 42 -11.86 -2.55 -1.90
CA LEU A 42 -10.71 -1.90 -1.25
C LEU A 42 -9.74 -2.92 -0.62
N GLN A 43 -10.23 -4.02 -0.06
CA GLN A 43 -9.42 -5.11 0.46
C GLN A 43 -8.60 -5.76 -0.66
N ILE A 44 -9.24 -6.09 -1.80
CA ILE A 44 -8.53 -6.63 -2.98
C ILE A 44 -7.49 -5.62 -3.48
N PHE A 45 -7.87 -4.35 -3.62
CA PHE A 45 -6.95 -3.30 -4.07
C PHE A 45 -5.71 -3.21 -3.18
N ASN A 46 -5.87 -3.22 -1.86
CA ASN A 46 -4.76 -3.21 -0.91
C ASN A 46 -3.87 -4.45 -1.04
N ILE A 47 -4.45 -5.64 -1.21
CA ILE A 47 -3.69 -6.88 -1.41
C ILE A 47 -2.87 -6.80 -2.69
N LEU A 48 -3.49 -6.40 -3.81
CA LEU A 48 -2.78 -6.24 -5.09
C LEU A 48 -1.63 -5.23 -4.98
N LEU A 49 -1.89 -4.09 -4.33
CA LEU A 49 -0.87 -3.07 -4.12
C LEU A 49 0.29 -3.58 -3.26
N LEU A 50 -0.01 -4.40 -2.25
CA LEU A 50 0.99 -5.05 -1.40
C LEU A 50 1.81 -6.10 -2.16
N VAL A 51 1.17 -6.86 -3.06
CA VAL A 51 1.85 -7.82 -3.93
C VAL A 51 2.83 -7.08 -4.85
N VAL A 52 2.37 -6.01 -5.52
CA VAL A 52 3.22 -5.19 -6.39
C VAL A 52 4.38 -4.59 -5.59
N TYR A 53 4.11 -4.05 -4.40
CA TYR A 53 5.16 -3.56 -3.50
C TYR A 53 6.17 -4.65 -3.12
N SER A 54 5.69 -5.85 -2.79
CA SER A 54 6.53 -6.99 -2.40
C SER A 54 7.44 -7.44 -3.55
N VAL A 55 6.95 -7.41 -4.79
CA VAL A 55 7.78 -7.67 -5.98
C VAL A 55 8.92 -6.65 -6.05
N PHE A 56 8.63 -5.35 -5.99
CA PHE A 56 9.67 -4.32 -6.02
C PHE A 56 10.64 -4.41 -4.84
N PHE A 57 10.15 -4.76 -3.66
CA PHE A 57 10.96 -4.94 -2.46
C PHE A 57 11.94 -6.10 -2.62
N VAL A 58 11.47 -7.28 -3.06
CA VAL A 58 12.34 -8.45 -3.32
C VAL A 58 13.33 -8.14 -4.43
N THR A 59 12.87 -7.59 -5.56
CA THR A 59 13.72 -7.21 -6.69
C THR A 59 14.79 -6.21 -6.27
N PHE A 60 14.47 -5.23 -5.41
CA PHE A 60 15.43 -4.28 -4.87
C PHE A 60 16.60 -4.97 -4.15
N PHE A 61 16.34 -5.96 -3.28
CA PHE A 61 17.40 -6.72 -2.63
C PHE A 61 18.19 -7.63 -3.57
N VAL A 62 17.53 -8.21 -4.58
CA VAL A 62 18.22 -8.97 -5.63
C VAL A 62 19.21 -8.06 -6.36
N TYR A 63 18.79 -6.85 -6.76
CA TYR A 63 19.69 -5.90 -7.42
C TYR A 63 20.83 -5.44 -6.50
N ILE A 64 20.60 -5.26 -5.19
CA ILE A 64 21.68 -5.00 -4.24
C ILE A 64 22.71 -6.14 -4.24
N GLY A 65 22.27 -7.39 -4.24
CA GLY A 65 23.18 -8.55 -4.36
C GLY A 65 23.93 -8.58 -5.70
N LEU A 66 23.25 -8.23 -6.79
CA LEU A 66 23.84 -8.16 -8.13
C LEU A 66 24.88 -7.04 -8.29
N ILE A 67 24.91 -6.01 -7.43
CA ILE A 67 25.97 -5.00 -7.46
C ILE A 67 27.36 -5.65 -7.32
N PHE A 68 27.47 -6.72 -6.54
CA PHE A 68 28.74 -7.43 -6.36
C PHE A 68 29.18 -8.24 -7.60
N ILE A 69 28.25 -8.52 -8.53
CA ILE A 69 28.50 -9.33 -9.74
C ILE A 69 28.60 -8.42 -10.97
N VAL A 70 27.56 -7.62 -11.21
CA VAL A 70 27.36 -6.82 -12.43
C VAL A 70 27.74 -5.35 -12.24
N LYS A 71 28.27 -4.99 -11.05
CA LYS A 71 28.79 -3.67 -10.70
C LYS A 71 27.74 -2.56 -10.88
N TRP A 72 28.13 -1.44 -11.50
CA TRP A 72 27.34 -0.22 -11.61
C TRP A 72 26.03 -0.37 -12.41
N TYR A 73 25.92 -1.35 -13.31
CA TYR A 73 24.69 -1.57 -14.07
C TYR A 73 23.51 -1.96 -13.18
N ALA A 74 23.76 -2.72 -12.11
CA ALA A 74 22.74 -3.12 -11.15
C ALA A 74 22.21 -1.93 -10.30
N LEU A 75 22.95 -0.81 -10.25
CA LEU A 75 22.55 0.39 -9.52
C LEU A 75 21.25 0.99 -10.09
N SER A 76 21.03 0.87 -11.40
CA SER A 76 19.80 1.33 -12.06
C SER A 76 18.55 0.63 -11.50
N GLY A 77 18.62 -0.69 -11.29
CA GLY A 77 17.53 -1.48 -10.72
C GLY A 77 17.24 -1.12 -9.26
N VAL A 78 18.27 -0.83 -8.47
CA VAL A 78 18.15 -0.33 -7.09
C VAL A 78 17.40 1.01 -7.06
N ILE A 79 17.78 1.95 -7.93
CA ILE A 79 17.14 3.27 -8.02
C ILE A 79 15.67 3.14 -8.45
N VAL A 80 15.40 2.39 -9.51
CA VAL A 80 14.04 2.17 -10.01
C VAL A 80 13.17 1.50 -8.94
N GLY A 81 13.69 0.48 -8.26
CA GLY A 81 13.00 -0.18 -7.15
C GLY A 81 12.61 0.78 -6.03
N LEU A 82 13.54 1.67 -5.61
CA LEU A 82 13.24 2.69 -4.60
C LEU A 82 12.18 3.69 -5.05
N VAL A 83 12.27 4.16 -6.29
CA VAL A 83 11.30 5.12 -6.84
C VAL A 83 9.90 4.49 -6.89
N MET A 84 9.79 3.24 -7.34
CA MET A 84 8.51 2.52 -7.41
C MET A 84 7.93 2.25 -6.02
N MET A 85 8.74 1.77 -5.07
CA MET A 85 8.31 1.60 -3.67
C MET A 85 7.84 2.91 -3.05
N LYS A 86 8.55 4.02 -3.30
CA LYS A 86 8.16 5.37 -2.85
C LYS A 86 6.85 5.82 -3.46
N ALA A 87 6.65 5.57 -4.77
CA ALA A 87 5.42 5.93 -5.47
C ALA A 87 4.20 5.16 -4.92
N ILE A 88 4.35 3.85 -4.68
CA ILE A 88 3.29 3.02 -4.10
C ILE A 88 2.91 3.54 -2.71
N LYS A 89 3.91 3.79 -1.86
CA LYS A 89 3.69 4.35 -0.53
C LYS A 89 3.00 5.71 -0.58
N PHE A 90 3.45 6.59 -1.48
CA PHE A 90 2.83 7.89 -1.69
C PHE A 90 1.35 7.76 -2.08
N ILE A 91 1.02 6.84 -2.98
CA ILE A 91 -0.36 6.56 -3.38
C ILE A 91 -1.19 6.05 -2.19
N GLN A 92 -0.65 5.13 -1.38
CA GLN A 92 -1.33 4.65 -0.17
C GLN A 92 -1.64 5.80 0.79
N GLU A 93 -0.63 6.57 1.18
CA GLU A 93 -0.76 7.60 2.23
C GLU A 93 -1.56 8.83 1.76
N ASN A 94 -1.35 9.27 0.51
CA ASN A 94 -1.85 10.58 0.06
C ASN A 94 -3.08 10.51 -0.85
N ARG A 95 -3.37 9.36 -1.46
CA ARG A 95 -4.55 9.21 -2.32
C ARG A 95 -5.55 8.23 -1.73
N TYR A 96 -5.10 7.02 -1.44
CA TYR A 96 -5.96 5.95 -0.95
C TYR A 96 -6.56 6.32 0.41
N MET A 97 -5.75 6.62 1.43
CA MET A 97 -6.26 6.94 2.77
C MET A 97 -7.18 8.16 2.80
N LYS A 98 -6.96 9.14 1.91
CA LYS A 98 -7.79 10.35 1.83
C LYS A 98 -9.16 10.11 1.20
N ARG A 99 -9.30 9.08 0.36
CA ARG A 99 -10.50 8.81 -0.46
C ARG A 99 -11.25 7.54 -0.06
N ARG A 100 -10.66 6.70 0.79
CA ARG A 100 -11.22 5.43 1.24
C ARG A 100 -12.64 5.58 1.79
N ASP A 101 -12.85 6.49 2.75
CA ASP A 101 -14.15 6.65 3.41
C ASP A 101 -15.21 7.20 2.45
N ALA A 102 -14.81 8.15 1.60
CA ALA A 102 -15.64 8.66 0.51
C ALA A 102 -16.07 7.57 -0.47
N PHE A 103 -15.17 6.64 -0.79
CA PHE A 103 -15.50 5.50 -1.64
C PHE A 103 -16.48 4.54 -0.97
N ILE A 104 -16.26 4.18 0.30
CA ILE A 104 -17.14 3.25 1.04
C ILE A 104 -18.55 3.82 1.12
N LYS A 105 -18.68 5.07 1.58
CA LYS A 105 -19.97 5.74 1.77
C LYS A 105 -20.56 6.33 0.49
N ASN A 106 -19.82 6.30 -0.62
CA ASN A 106 -20.19 6.96 -1.88
C ASN A 106 -20.58 8.43 -1.70
N ASP A 107 -19.79 9.14 -0.89
CA ASP A 107 -19.97 10.56 -0.58
C ASP A 107 -18.64 11.30 -0.80
N SER A 108 -18.60 12.16 -1.81
CA SER A 108 -17.42 12.95 -2.18
C SER A 108 -17.02 13.98 -1.13
N ASN A 109 -17.93 14.37 -0.23
CA ASN A 109 -17.64 15.33 0.84
C ASN A 109 -16.71 14.74 1.91
N LEU A 110 -16.57 13.41 1.97
CA LEU A 110 -15.69 12.72 2.91
C LEU A 110 -14.23 12.66 2.44
N ILE A 111 -13.90 13.24 1.28
CA ILE A 111 -12.51 13.31 0.80
C ILE A 111 -11.74 14.28 1.69
N LYS A 112 -10.71 13.77 2.38
CA LYS A 112 -9.84 14.60 3.24
C LYS A 112 -8.88 15.42 2.36
N SER A 113 -8.69 16.70 2.69
CA SER A 113 -7.74 17.60 1.99
C SER A 113 -6.28 17.28 2.30
#